data_AF-A0A953IMF7-F1
#
_entry.id   AF-A0A953IMF7-F1
#
_cell.length_a   1.000
_cell.length_b   1.000
_cell.length_c   1.000
_cell.angle_alpha   90.00
_cell.angle_beta   90.00
_cell.angle_gamma   90.00
#
_symmetry.space_group_name_H-M   'P 1'
#
loop_
_entity.id
_entity.type
_entity.pdbx_description
1 polymer ?
#
loop_
_entity_poly.entity_id
_entity_poly.type
_entity_poly.pdbx_seq_one_letter_code
_entity_poly.pdbx_strand_id
1 'polypeptide(L)'
;LATPPRVAAATPTARAALGYLHGNCAGCHNGSGPLADLDFSLEVRVAPAHSMAAAALATASGHAARFQPAGASTQVRIAPGAPEQSLVALRMASRAAILQMPPLGTHRVDAEAVALVEDFIRELGRPVVEVTASQPLPMQ
;
A
#
# COMPACT_ATOMS: atom_id res chain seq x y z
N LEU A 1 -6.74 9.71 -25.88
CA LEU A 1 -5.35 9.41 -25.47
C LEU A 1 -5.03 7.97 -25.85
N ALA A 2 -3.94 7.72 -26.57
CA ALA A 2 -3.57 6.36 -27.01
C ALA A 2 -3.27 5.41 -25.84
N THR A 3 -2.81 5.96 -24.71
CA THR A 3 -2.66 5.24 -23.44
C THR A 3 -3.26 6.08 -22.32
N PRO A 4 -4.40 5.71 -21.75
CA PRO A 4 -4.99 6.47 -20.65
C PRO A 4 -4.13 6.34 -19.38
N PRO A 5 -4.09 7.37 -18.52
CA PRO A 5 -3.32 7.30 -17.28
C PRO A 5 -3.84 6.16 -16.40
N ARG A 6 -2.90 5.45 -15.78
CA ARG A 6 -3.15 4.34 -14.85
C ARG A 6 -2.16 4.45 -13.70
N VAL A 7 -2.57 3.98 -12.53
CA VAL A 7 -1.63 3.68 -11.44
C VAL A 7 -0.68 2.59 -11.94
N ALA A 8 0.61 2.90 -12.02
CA ALA A 8 1.61 1.95 -12.45
C ALA A 8 1.96 1.00 -11.29
N ALA A 9 1.92 -0.31 -11.54
CA ALA A 9 2.24 -1.34 -10.55
C ALA A 9 2.59 -2.66 -11.26
N ALA A 10 3.32 -3.54 -10.58
CA ALA A 10 3.77 -4.83 -11.12
C ALA A 10 2.62 -5.84 -11.33
N THR A 11 1.56 -5.77 -10.51
CA THR A 11 0.42 -6.70 -10.56
C THR A 11 -0.91 -5.95 -10.61
N PRO A 12 -2.00 -6.58 -11.10
CA PRO A 12 -3.34 -6.01 -10.99
C PRO A 12 -3.76 -5.74 -9.55
N THR A 13 -3.42 -6.63 -8.61
CA THR A 13 -3.65 -6.47 -7.16
C THR A 13 -2.97 -5.22 -6.64
N ALA A 14 -1.67 -5.05 -6.90
CA ALA A 14 -0.92 -3.89 -6.47
C ALA A 14 -1.47 -2.60 -7.07
N ARG A 15 -1.87 -2.61 -8.35
CA ARG A 15 -2.50 -1.45 -8.99
C ARG A 15 -3.81 -1.06 -8.29
N ALA A 16 -4.66 -2.03 -8.00
CA ALA A 16 -5.93 -1.79 -7.32
C ALA A 16 -5.73 -1.29 -5.89
N ALA A 17 -4.84 -1.92 -5.12
CA ALA A 17 -4.54 -1.52 -3.74
C ALA A 17 -3.92 -0.11 -3.67
N LEU A 18 -2.96 0.22 -4.53
CA LEU A 18 -2.37 1.57 -4.59
C LEU A 18 -3.40 2.63 -4.99
N GLY A 19 -4.30 2.31 -5.94
CA GLY A 19 -5.41 3.20 -6.28
C GLY A 19 -6.37 3.43 -5.10
N TYR A 20 -6.70 2.36 -4.37
CA TYR A 20 -7.54 2.45 -3.18
C TYR A 20 -6.89 3.29 -2.08
N LEU A 21 -5.62 3.01 -1.74
CA LEU A 21 -4.86 3.74 -0.72
C LEU A 21 -4.69 5.21 -1.11
N HIS A 22 -4.46 5.50 -2.39
CA HIS A 22 -4.42 6.88 -2.87
C HIS A 22 -5.77 7.59 -2.65
N GLY A 23 -6.86 7.00 -3.14
CA GLY A 23 -8.19 7.61 -3.06
C GLY A 23 -8.72 7.77 -1.63
N ASN A 24 -8.37 6.87 -0.72
CA ASN A 24 -8.96 6.82 0.63
C ASN A 24 -8.02 7.29 1.76
N CYS A 25 -6.71 7.35 1.52
CA CYS A 25 -5.74 7.65 2.56
C CYS A 25 -4.81 8.83 2.23
N ALA A 26 -4.48 9.04 0.95
CA ALA A 26 -3.51 10.07 0.56
C ALA A 26 -3.96 11.51 0.84
N GLY A 27 -5.26 11.75 1.05
CA GLY A 27 -5.76 13.06 1.46
C GLY A 27 -5.12 13.58 2.76
N CYS A 28 -4.91 12.67 3.73
CA CYS A 28 -4.21 12.99 4.98
C CYS A 28 -2.75 12.51 4.98
N HIS A 29 -2.49 11.33 4.40
CA HIS A 29 -1.16 10.71 4.34
C HIS A 29 -0.45 11.10 3.04
N ASN A 30 0.06 12.33 3.00
CA ASN A 30 0.88 12.86 1.90
C ASN A 30 2.00 13.75 2.45
N GLY A 31 2.88 14.22 1.56
CA GLY A 31 4.08 14.98 1.93
C GLY A 31 3.86 16.46 2.28
N SER A 32 2.65 17.00 2.16
CA SER A 32 2.38 18.44 2.38
C SER A 32 1.11 18.74 3.19
N GLY A 33 0.39 17.70 3.60
CA GLY A 33 -0.91 17.77 4.25
C GLY A 33 -0.82 17.75 5.77
N PRO A 34 -1.97 17.58 6.45
CA PRO A 34 -2.07 17.69 7.91
C PRO A 34 -1.22 16.66 8.67
N LEU A 35 -0.78 15.58 8.02
CA LEU A 35 0.05 14.54 8.62
C LEU A 35 1.45 14.43 7.99
N ALA A 36 1.93 15.48 7.30
CA ALA A 36 3.23 15.47 6.63
C ALA A 36 4.40 15.10 7.58
N ASP A 37 4.34 15.54 8.84
CA ASP A 37 5.34 15.23 9.87
C ASP A 37 5.45 13.73 10.21
N LEU A 38 4.50 12.90 9.78
CA LEU A 38 4.61 11.45 9.93
C LEU A 38 5.62 10.85 8.95
N ASP A 39 6.02 11.58 7.91
CA ASP A 39 6.82 11.07 6.79
C ASP A 39 6.22 9.78 6.24
N PHE A 40 4.89 9.77 6.06
CA PHE A 40 4.12 8.62 5.57
C PHE A 40 3.20 9.08 4.45
N SER A 41 3.60 8.82 3.21
CA SER A 41 2.87 9.22 2.02
C SER A 41 2.29 8.00 1.31
N LEU A 42 0.98 8.02 1.07
CA LEU A 42 0.26 7.08 0.22
C LEU A 42 -0.16 7.73 -1.11
N GLU A 43 0.41 8.90 -1.40
CA GLU A 43 0.15 9.63 -2.63
C GLU A 43 0.77 8.94 -3.84
N VAL A 44 -0.04 8.67 -4.86
CA VAL A 44 0.40 8.19 -6.16
C VAL A 44 0.42 9.37 -7.13
N ARG A 45 1.61 9.81 -7.54
CA ARG A 45 1.79 10.95 -8.46
C ARG A 45 2.07 10.48 -9.87
N VAL A 46 1.53 11.16 -10.88
CA VAL A 46 1.85 10.89 -12.29
C VAL A 46 3.35 11.09 -12.53
N ALA A 47 4.05 10.00 -12.83
CA ALA A 47 5.47 9.96 -13.13
C ALA A 47 5.75 8.79 -14.10
N PRO A 48 6.97 8.62 -14.63
CA PRO A 48 7.32 7.43 -15.41
C PRO A 48 6.98 6.14 -14.63
N ALA A 49 6.50 5.11 -15.31
CA ALA A 49 5.79 3.97 -14.72
C ALA A 49 6.49 3.28 -13.52
N HIS A 50 7.80 3.36 -13.40
CA HIS A 50 8.57 2.71 -12.33
C HIS A 50 8.73 3.57 -11.06
N SER A 51 8.45 4.87 -11.08
CA SER A 51 8.69 5.76 -9.92
C SER A 51 7.44 6.05 -9.08
N MET A 52 6.23 5.79 -9.61
CA MET A 52 4.98 6.18 -8.97
C MET A 52 4.66 5.36 -7.70
N ALA A 53 4.58 4.03 -7.85
CA ALA A 53 4.32 3.12 -6.73
C ALA A 53 5.50 3.06 -5.76
N ALA A 54 6.72 3.21 -6.28
CA ALA A 54 7.95 3.17 -5.51
C ALA A 54 7.99 4.29 -4.45
N ALA A 55 7.51 5.50 -4.77
CA ALA A 55 7.53 6.61 -3.83
C ALA A 55 6.59 6.40 -2.62
N ALA A 56 5.36 5.93 -2.85
CA ALA A 56 4.42 5.64 -1.77
C ALA A 56 4.96 4.50 -0.88
N LEU A 57 5.45 3.42 -1.50
CA LEU A 57 6.02 2.28 -0.78
C LEU A 57 7.31 2.64 -0.02
N ALA A 58 8.14 3.55 -0.54
CA ALA A 58 9.39 3.95 0.10
C ALA A 58 9.20 4.56 1.49
N THR A 59 8.04 5.16 1.78
CA THR A 59 7.73 5.71 3.11
C THR A 59 6.88 4.76 3.95
N ALA A 60 6.36 3.68 3.37
CA ALA A 60 5.39 2.79 4.01
C ALA A 60 5.99 1.44 4.40
N SER A 61 6.67 0.80 3.44
CA SER A 61 7.11 -0.59 3.54
C SER A 61 8.32 -0.73 4.48
N GLY A 62 8.18 -1.52 5.53
CA GLY A 62 9.22 -1.78 6.53
C GLY A 62 9.46 -0.64 7.53
N HIS A 63 8.75 0.48 7.41
CA HIS A 63 8.93 1.63 8.29
C HIS A 63 8.11 1.49 9.58
N ALA A 64 8.69 1.88 10.71
CA ALA A 64 7.95 1.98 11.97
C ALA A 64 6.87 3.07 11.90
N ALA A 65 5.70 2.79 12.45
CA ALA A 65 4.68 3.81 12.64
C ALA A 65 5.03 4.69 13.85
N ARG A 66 4.68 5.98 13.79
CA ARG A 66 4.76 6.84 14.98
C ARG A 66 3.67 6.51 16.00
N PHE A 67 2.50 6.10 15.52
CA PHE A 67 1.42 5.63 16.37
C PHE A 67 1.67 4.19 16.79
N GLN A 68 1.76 3.96 18.09
CA GLN A 68 2.02 2.64 18.70
C GLN A 68 0.86 2.29 19.65
N PRO A 69 -0.19 1.60 19.17
CA PRO A 69 -1.30 1.21 20.03
C PRO A 69 -0.83 0.23 21.10
N ALA A 70 -1.23 0.46 22.35
CA ALA A 70 -0.92 -0.47 23.44
C ALA A 70 -1.49 -1.87 23.12
N GLY A 71 -0.67 -2.90 23.28
CA GLY A 71 -1.06 -4.29 22.99
C GLY A 71 -1.13 -4.64 21.51
N ALA A 72 -0.70 -3.78 20.60
CA ALA A 72 -0.61 -4.11 19.18
C ALA A 72 0.46 -5.17 18.92
N SER A 73 0.14 -6.12 18.03
CA SER A 73 1.05 -7.17 17.58
C SER A 73 2.19 -6.65 16.70
N THR A 74 2.12 -5.39 16.24
CA THR A 74 3.08 -4.81 15.32
C THR A 74 3.21 -3.30 15.48
N GLN A 75 4.41 -2.83 15.15
CA GLN A 75 4.82 -1.44 15.13
C GLN A 75 5.09 -0.93 13.71
N VAL A 76 4.98 -1.79 12.69
CA VAL A 76 5.35 -1.51 11.30
C VAL A 76 4.13 -1.00 10.53
N ARG A 77 4.31 0.03 9.70
CA ARG A 77 3.24 0.58 8.84
C ARG A 77 2.73 -0.49 7.88
N ILE A 78 3.62 -1.01 7.04
CA ILE A 78 3.40 -2.15 6.14
C ILE A 78 4.59 -3.10 6.29
N ALA A 79 4.36 -4.32 6.75
CA ALA A 79 5.34 -5.40 6.81
C ALA A 79 5.22 -6.29 5.56
N PRO A 80 6.17 -6.25 4.61
CA PRO A 80 6.08 -7.04 3.38
C PRO A 80 5.90 -8.53 3.65
N GLY A 81 4.90 -9.13 3.01
CA GLY A 81 4.58 -10.56 3.18
C GLY A 81 3.74 -10.90 4.42
N ALA A 82 3.61 -9.97 5.37
CA ALA A 82 3.01 -10.20 6.68
C ALA A 82 1.88 -9.18 6.97
N PRO A 83 0.69 -9.35 6.35
CA PRO A 83 -0.45 -8.45 6.58
C PRO A 83 -0.86 -8.36 8.05
N GLU A 84 -0.78 -9.47 8.79
CA GLU A 84 -1.08 -9.52 10.23
C GLU A 84 -0.08 -8.74 11.09
N GLN A 85 1.09 -8.41 10.52
CA GLN A 85 2.13 -7.58 11.13
C GLN A 85 2.15 -6.17 10.52
N SER A 86 1.07 -5.74 9.84
CA SER A 86 0.97 -4.42 9.22
C SER A 86 -0.08 -3.55 9.91
N LEU A 87 0.32 -2.41 10.48
CA LEU A 87 -0.59 -1.47 11.12
C LEU A 87 -1.64 -0.92 10.16
N VAL A 88 -1.33 -0.76 8.87
CA VAL A 88 -2.33 -0.31 7.88
C VAL A 88 -3.54 -1.27 7.85
N ALA A 89 -3.31 -2.57 7.69
CA ALA A 89 -4.39 -3.57 7.64
C ALA A 89 -5.16 -3.63 8.97
N LEU A 90 -4.44 -3.69 10.09
CA LEU A 90 -5.03 -3.74 11.44
C LEU A 90 -5.93 -2.52 11.73
N ARG A 91 -5.54 -1.32 11.28
CA ARG A 91 -6.33 -0.10 11.49
C ARG A 91 -7.52 0.00 10.55
N MET A 92 -7.39 -0.43 9.29
CA MET A 92 -8.50 -0.50 8.34
C MET A 92 -9.60 -1.46 8.81
N ALA A 93 -9.21 -2.57 9.45
CA ALA A 93 -10.12 -3.60 9.97
C ALA A 93 -10.79 -3.22 11.31
N SER A 94 -10.43 -2.08 11.93
CA SER A 94 -10.95 -1.69 13.24
C SER A 94 -11.98 -0.55 13.14
N ARG A 95 -12.99 -0.58 14.01
CA ARG A 95 -13.90 0.56 14.27
C ARG A 95 -13.82 1.04 15.73
N ALA A 96 -12.79 0.61 16.46
CA ALA A 96 -12.50 1.17 17.78
C ALA A 96 -11.92 2.58 17.60
N ALA A 97 -12.45 3.57 18.30
CA ALA A 97 -12.18 5.00 18.07
C ALA A 97 -10.68 5.36 18.05
N ILE A 98 -9.87 4.74 18.92
CA ILE A 98 -8.43 5.02 19.02
C ILE A 98 -7.61 4.34 17.92
N LEU A 99 -8.14 3.28 17.30
CA LEU A 99 -7.39 2.43 16.37
C LEU A 99 -7.79 2.65 14.91
N GLN A 100 -9.08 2.87 14.66
CA GLN A 100 -9.66 2.91 13.32
C GLN A 100 -8.96 3.88 12.38
N MET A 101 -8.88 3.50 11.11
CA MET A 101 -8.55 4.37 9.99
C MET A 101 -9.53 4.14 8.84
N PRO A 102 -10.06 5.20 8.19
CA PRO A 102 -9.92 6.61 8.56
C PRO A 102 -10.47 6.92 9.97
N PRO A 103 -9.99 7.97 10.66
CA PRO A 103 -10.39 8.25 12.04
C PRO A 103 -11.86 8.68 12.15
N LEU A 104 -12.44 9.15 11.04
CA LEU A 104 -13.78 9.70 10.93
C LEU A 104 -14.42 9.22 9.63
N GLY A 105 -15.75 9.32 9.53
CA GLY A 105 -16.48 9.08 8.28
C GLY A 105 -16.70 7.61 7.92
N THR A 106 -16.29 6.65 8.77
CA THR A 106 -16.60 5.23 8.58
C THR A 106 -17.16 4.61 9.86
N HIS A 107 -18.21 3.79 9.72
CA HIS A 107 -18.83 3.06 10.83
C HIS A 107 -18.94 1.54 10.58
N ARG A 108 -18.65 1.09 9.35
CA ARG A 108 -18.58 -0.32 8.95
C ARG A 108 -17.24 -0.60 8.32
N VAL A 109 -16.69 -1.79 8.60
CA VAL A 109 -15.48 -2.29 7.95
C VAL A 109 -15.81 -2.63 6.50
N ASP A 110 -15.01 -2.08 5.58
CA ASP A 110 -15.01 -2.49 4.18
C ASP A 110 -14.14 -3.75 4.06
N ALA A 111 -14.79 -4.91 4.12
CA ALA A 111 -14.10 -6.19 4.13
C ALA A 111 -13.36 -6.48 2.81
N GLU A 112 -13.90 -6.01 1.68
CA GLU A 112 -13.27 -6.17 0.36
C GLU A 112 -12.00 -5.32 0.26
N ALA A 113 -12.04 -4.08 0.75
CA ALA A 113 -10.86 -3.23 0.80
C ALA A 113 -9.78 -3.75 1.75
N VAL A 114 -10.16 -4.29 2.91
CA VAL A 114 -9.21 -4.92 3.83
C VAL A 114 -8.53 -6.11 3.14
N ALA A 115 -9.32 -7.02 2.55
CA ALA A 115 -8.78 -8.18 1.83
C ALA A 115 -7.84 -7.77 0.69
N LEU A 116 -8.23 -6.76 -0.11
CA LEU A 116 -7.38 -6.22 -1.18
C LEU A 116 -6.02 -5.73 -0.66
N VAL A 117 -6.01 -5.00 0.45
CA VAL A 117 -4.77 -4.48 1.04
C VAL A 117 -3.95 -5.60 1.67
N GLU A 118 -4.57 -6.59 2.30
CA GLU A 118 -3.86 -7.76 2.84
C GLU A 118 -3.20 -8.60 1.74
N ASP A 119 -3.89 -8.82 0.62
CA ASP A 119 -3.35 -9.52 -0.56
C ASP A 119 -2.18 -8.76 -1.18
N PHE A 120 -2.32 -7.44 -1.31
CA PHE A 120 -1.22 -6.59 -1.76
C PHE A 120 0.00 -6.69 -0.83
N ILE A 121 -0.19 -6.62 0.49
CA ILE A 121 0.91 -6.73 1.45
C ILE A 121 1.57 -8.11 1.35
N ARG A 122 0.78 -9.17 1.15
CA ARG A 122 1.30 -10.53 0.95
C ARG A 122 2.16 -10.63 -0.32
N GLU A 123 1.75 -9.97 -1.41
CA GLU A 123 2.52 -9.90 -2.65
C GLU A 123 3.86 -9.18 -2.49
N LEU A 124 3.95 -8.14 -1.65
CA LEU A 124 5.21 -7.42 -1.41
C LEU A 124 6.34 -8.29 -0.85
N GLY A 125 6.00 -9.38 -0.14
CA GLY A 125 6.98 -10.32 0.40
C GLY A 125 7.46 -11.37 -0.59
N ARG A 126 6.89 -11.43 -1.81
CA ARG A 126 7.32 -12.40 -2.83
C ARG A 126 8.57 -11.88 -3.55
N PRO A 127 9.57 -12.73 -3.79
CA PRO A 127 10.69 -12.34 -4.64
C PRO A 127 10.17 -11.96 -6.04
N VAL A 128 10.64 -10.84 -6.56
CA VAL A 128 10.38 -10.47 -7.95
C VAL A 128 11.12 -11.48 -8.83
N VAL A 129 10.39 -12.41 -9.42
CA VAL A 129 10.95 -13.27 -10.46
C VAL A 129 11.03 -12.42 -11.73
N GLU A 130 12.23 -11.96 -12.06
CA GLU A 130 12.48 -11.41 -13.40
C GLU A 130 12.24 -12.53 -14.41
N VAL A 131 11.18 -12.40 -15.21
CA VAL A 131 11.01 -13.22 -16.40
C VAL A 131 12.03 -12.70 -17.41
N THR A 132 13.22 -13.30 -17.42
CA THR A 132 14.15 -13.11 -18.53
C THR A 132 13.46 -13.66 -19.78
N ALA A 133 13.30 -12.80 -20.79
CA ALA A 133 12.77 -13.21 -22.08
C ALA A 133 13.54 -14.44 -22.57
N SER A 134 12.80 -15.51 -22.84
CA SER A 134 13.34 -16.80 -23.25
C SER A 134 14.33 -16.64 -24.40
N GLN A 135 15.49 -17.29 -24.27
CA GLN A 135 16.42 -17.51 -25.37
C GLN A 135 15.66 -18.09 -26.58
N PRO A 136 16.01 -17.69 -27.82
CA PRO A 136 15.39 -18.28 -29.01
C PRO A 136 15.72 -19.77 -29.10
N LEU A 137 14.75 -20.57 -29.54
CA LEU A 137 14.94 -22.00 -29.83
C LEU A 137 16.10 -22.19 -30.83
N PRO A 138 16.95 -23.22 -30.67
CA PRO A 138 17.91 -23.57 -31.68
C PRO A 138 17.18 -24.02 -32.95
N MET A 139 17.52 -23.39 -34.08
CA MET A 139 17.11 -23.85 -35.39
C MET A 139 17.80 -25.19 -35.68
N GLN A 140 17.00 -26.23 -35.92
CA GLN A 140 17.41 -27.43 -36.64
C GLN A 140 17.04 -27.27 -38.11
#